data_AF-A0A9W9DLF7-F1
#
_entry.id   AF-A0A9W9DLF7-F1
#
_cell.length_a   1.000
_cell.length_b   1.000
_cell.length_c   1.000
_cell.angle_alpha   90.00
_cell.angle_beta   90.00
_cell.angle_gamma   90.00
#
_symmetry.space_group_name_H-M   'P 1'
#
loop_
_entity.id
_entity.type
_entity.pdbx_description
1 polymer ?
#
loop_
_entity_poly.entity_id
_entity_poly.type
_entity_poly.pdbx_seq_one_letter_code
_entity_poly.pdbx_strand_id
1 'polypeptide(L)'
;MYRPVDIDHIFPDPPGPLEILLITTLSPGSLNRTYANAHMQICWQVGTRGDHSIIYRRLQVVKEIDSNHLTNWGPITKNMGIATVTASEIAVITTMTLQNRQNLEQIAANTPVYVPDGRWNCQDWVKDVLRQAVDRGLVTDKEVEAAFSMHE
;
A
#
# COMPACT_ATOMS: atom_id res chain seq x y z
N MET A 1 18.29 10.12 -7.45
CA MET A 1 17.52 9.11 -6.70
C MET A 1 16.96 8.11 -7.69
N TYR A 2 16.94 6.82 -7.35
CA TYR A 2 16.56 5.75 -8.28
C TYR A 2 15.33 5.01 -7.77
N ARG A 3 14.47 4.58 -8.69
CA ARG A 3 13.31 3.74 -8.37
C ARG A 3 13.78 2.47 -7.63
N PRO A 4 13.09 2.06 -6.55
CA PRO A 4 13.40 0.80 -5.89
C PRO A 4 13.35 -0.39 -6.86
N VAL A 5 14.17 -1.41 -6.60
CA VAL A 5 14.15 -2.66 -7.37
C VAL A 5 12.76 -3.28 -7.34
N ASP A 6 12.25 -3.57 -8.53
CA ASP A 6 10.98 -4.24 -8.80
C ASP A 6 11.27 -5.66 -9.32
N ILE A 7 10.63 -6.67 -8.72
CA ILE A 7 10.81 -8.08 -9.08
C ILE A 7 9.55 -8.70 -9.72
N ASP A 8 8.71 -7.88 -10.34
CA ASP A 8 7.50 -8.29 -11.05
C ASP A 8 7.75 -9.29 -12.20
N HIS A 9 8.90 -9.19 -12.87
CA HIS A 9 9.34 -10.16 -13.89
C HIS A 9 9.60 -11.57 -13.33
N ILE A 10 9.83 -11.70 -12.02
CA ILE A 10 9.98 -12.99 -11.32
C ILE A 10 8.65 -13.41 -10.67
N PHE A 11 7.93 -12.45 -10.10
CA PHE A 11 6.65 -12.66 -9.42
C PHE A 11 5.58 -11.74 -10.04
N PRO A 12 5.03 -12.11 -11.21
CA PRO A 12 4.01 -11.31 -11.87
C PRO A 12 2.69 -11.33 -11.08
N ASP A 13 1.83 -10.34 -11.31
CA ASP A 13 0.48 -10.34 -10.75
C ASP A 13 -0.34 -11.50 -11.36
N PRO A 14 -0.73 -12.52 -10.57
CA PRO A 14 -1.38 -13.72 -11.12
C PRO A 14 -2.80 -13.40 -11.61
N PRO A 15 -3.34 -14.13 -12.59
CA PRO A 15 -4.66 -13.83 -13.16
C PRO A 15 -5.84 -14.07 -12.20
N GLY A 16 -5.63 -14.80 -11.11
CA GLY A 16 -6.67 -15.17 -10.16
C GLY A 16 -7.16 -14.02 -9.28
N PRO A 17 -8.30 -14.22 -8.58
CA PRO A 17 -8.75 -13.30 -7.54
C PRO A 17 -7.76 -13.28 -6.38
N LEU A 18 -7.47 -12.09 -5.85
CA LEU A 18 -6.58 -11.90 -4.70
C LEU A 18 -7.19 -10.92 -3.72
N GLU A 19 -6.90 -11.15 -2.44
CA GLU A 19 -7.23 -10.21 -1.37
C GLU A 19 -6.37 -8.94 -1.50
N ILE A 20 -7.05 -7.80 -1.37
CA ILE A 20 -6.45 -6.48 -1.29
C ILE A 20 -6.36 -6.11 0.18
N LEU A 21 -5.16 -5.76 0.61
CA LEU A 21 -4.79 -5.53 2.00
C LEU A 21 -4.46 -4.06 2.20
N LEU A 22 -4.98 -3.47 3.27
CA LEU A 22 -4.42 -2.27 3.86
C LEU A 22 -3.37 -2.71 4.89
N ILE A 23 -2.12 -2.33 4.67
CA ILE A 23 -1.02 -2.61 5.60
C ILE A 23 -0.58 -1.31 6.25
N THR A 24 -0.65 -1.29 7.58
CA THR A 24 -0.27 -0.16 8.42
C THR A 24 0.96 -0.55 9.23
N THR A 25 2.12 0.02 8.90
CA THR A 25 3.39 -0.26 9.59
C THR A 25 3.75 0.88 10.53
N LEU A 26 3.95 0.58 11.82
CA LEU A 26 4.44 1.56 12.79
C LEU A 26 5.96 1.74 12.68
N SER A 27 6.44 2.97 12.71
CA SER A 27 7.88 3.27 12.63
C SER A 27 8.63 2.68 13.83
N PRO A 28 9.62 1.78 13.63
CA PRO A 28 10.43 1.25 14.72
C PRO A 28 11.20 2.38 15.41
N GLY A 29 11.00 2.54 16.72
CA GLY A 29 11.68 3.57 17.52
C GLY A 29 10.90 4.87 17.75
N SER A 30 9.69 5.03 17.18
CA SER A 30 8.81 6.11 17.63
C SER A 30 8.34 5.81 19.05
N LEU A 31 8.80 6.61 20.02
CA LEU A 31 8.32 6.57 21.42
C LEU A 31 6.81 6.87 21.52
N ASN A 32 6.26 7.52 20.49
CA ASN A 32 4.83 7.76 20.32
C ASN A 32 4.33 6.92 19.14
N ARG A 33 3.98 5.66 19.42
CA ARG A 33 3.29 4.75 18.48
C ARG A 33 1.86 5.25 18.25
N THR A 34 1.74 6.36 17.56
CA THR A 34 0.46 6.93 17.16
C THR A 34 0.26 6.65 15.69
N TYR A 35 -0.99 6.37 15.31
CA TYR A 35 -1.36 6.15 13.90
C TYR A 35 -0.95 7.32 13.01
N ALA A 36 -0.85 8.54 13.54
CA ALA A 36 -0.35 9.71 12.80
C ALA A 36 1.07 9.54 12.21
N ASN A 37 1.89 8.64 12.76
CA ASN A 37 3.24 8.35 12.28
C ASN A 37 3.37 6.97 11.59
N ALA A 38 2.23 6.30 11.34
CA ALA A 38 2.22 5.03 10.64
C ALA A 38 2.41 5.23 9.14
N HIS A 39 3.11 4.28 8.52
CA HIS A 39 3.20 4.18 7.07
C HIS A 39 2.11 3.25 6.56
N MET A 40 1.26 3.76 5.67
CA MET A 40 0.17 2.98 5.05
C MET A 40 0.49 2.65 3.59
N GLN A 41 0.09 1.45 3.18
CA GLN A 41 0.22 0.97 1.81
C GLN A 41 -0.90 -0.01 1.47
N ILE A 42 -1.27 -0.06 0.19
CA ILE A 42 -2.22 -1.05 -0.34
C ILE A 42 -1.41 -2.18 -0.97
N CYS A 43 -1.70 -3.43 -0.60
CA CYS A 43 -0.91 -4.59 -1.00
C CYS A 43 -1.78 -5.78 -1.43
N TRP A 44 -1.21 -6.68 -2.22
CA TRP A 44 -1.72 -8.05 -2.38
C TRP A 44 -0.56 -9.03 -2.57
N GLN A 45 -0.75 -10.26 -2.10
CA GLN A 45 0.26 -11.30 -2.18
C GLN A 45 0.29 -11.89 -3.61
N VAL A 46 1.44 -11.79 -4.28
CA VAL A 46 1.63 -12.32 -5.65
C VAL A 46 2.44 -13.62 -5.66
N GLY A 47 3.03 -14.01 -4.53
CA GLY A 47 3.73 -15.28 -4.43
C GLY A 47 4.49 -15.46 -3.12
N THR A 48 5.23 -16.56 -3.05
CA THR A 48 6.09 -16.92 -1.92
C THR A 48 7.42 -17.42 -2.47
N ARG A 49 8.54 -17.01 -1.86
CA ARG A 49 9.87 -17.53 -2.20
C ARG A 49 10.14 -18.87 -1.52
N GLY A 50 11.17 -19.59 -1.96
CA GLY A 50 11.58 -20.87 -1.36
C GLY A 50 12.01 -20.79 0.12
N ASP A 51 12.26 -19.58 0.64
CA ASP A 51 12.52 -19.31 2.06
C ASP A 51 11.26 -18.96 2.87
N HIS A 52 10.08 -19.16 2.28
CA HIS A 52 8.75 -18.79 2.81
C HIS A 52 8.49 -17.28 2.95
N SER A 53 9.37 -16.43 2.42
CA SER A 53 9.10 -14.98 2.38
C SER A 53 7.93 -14.69 1.43
N ILE A 54 6.95 -13.94 1.93
CA ILE A 54 5.80 -13.50 1.14
C ILE A 54 6.22 -12.34 0.22
N ILE A 55 5.83 -12.43 -1.04
CA ILE A 55 6.04 -11.39 -2.05
C ILE A 55 4.73 -10.62 -2.24
N TYR A 56 4.81 -9.32 -2.04
CA TYR A 56 3.68 -8.41 -2.21
C TYR A 56 3.88 -7.54 -3.44
N ARG A 57 2.78 -7.25 -4.12
CA ARG A 57 2.67 -6.10 -5.00
C ARG A 57 2.04 -4.98 -4.21
N ARG A 58 2.67 -3.80 -4.20
CA ARG A 58 2.33 -2.71 -3.28
C ARG A 58 2.18 -1.37 -3.98
N LEU A 59 1.26 -0.56 -3.46
CA LEU A 59 0.97 0.81 -3.85
C LEU A 59 1.19 1.71 -2.63
N GLN A 60 2.10 2.67 -2.75
CA GLN A 60 2.47 3.56 -1.65
C GLN A 60 3.15 4.82 -2.18
N VAL A 61 3.14 5.85 -1.34
CA VAL A 61 4.07 6.98 -1.44
C VAL A 61 5.06 6.92 -0.30
N VAL A 62 6.34 7.18 -0.59
CA VAL A 62 7.42 7.11 0.41
C VAL A 62 8.06 8.48 0.58
N LYS A 63 8.49 8.80 1.81
CA LYS A 63 9.33 9.97 2.05
C LYS A 63 10.77 9.62 1.71
N GLU A 64 11.34 10.41 0.83
CA GLU A 64 12.70 10.20 0.38
C GLU A 64 13.73 10.70 1.40
N ILE A 65 14.84 9.97 1.53
CA ILE A 65 15.93 10.35 2.43
C ILE A 65 16.48 11.71 2.00
N ASP A 66 16.70 12.59 2.98
CA ASP A 66 17.19 13.97 2.78
C ASP A 66 16.27 14.85 1.92
N SER A 67 14.99 14.48 1.77
CA SER A 67 14.05 15.30 1.03
C SER A 67 12.69 15.43 1.70
N ASN A 68 12.13 16.63 1.67
CA ASN A 68 10.79 16.90 2.17
C ASN A 68 9.75 16.77 1.04
N HIS A 69 9.82 15.70 0.26
CA HIS A 69 8.80 15.32 -0.70
C HIS A 69 8.44 13.85 -0.53
N LEU A 70 7.20 13.53 -0.91
CA LEU A 70 6.72 12.17 -1.04
C LEU A 70 6.84 11.75 -2.51
N THR A 71 7.15 10.49 -2.74
CA THR A 71 7.32 9.94 -4.09
C THR A 71 6.42 8.74 -4.30
N ASN A 72 5.60 8.81 -5.35
CA ASN A 72 4.89 7.66 -5.90
C ASN A 72 5.76 7.00 -6.97
N TRP A 73 6.34 5.84 -6.66
CA TRP A 73 7.16 5.07 -7.61
C TRP A 73 6.32 4.16 -8.53
N GLY A 74 5.00 4.27 -8.47
CA GLY A 74 4.07 3.34 -9.07
C GLY A 74 4.03 1.99 -8.33
N PRO A 75 3.37 0.99 -8.92
CA PRO A 75 3.35 -0.37 -8.39
C PRO A 75 4.77 -0.93 -8.29
N ILE A 76 5.07 -1.60 -7.18
CA ILE A 76 6.34 -2.30 -6.98
C ILE A 76 6.03 -3.70 -6.45
N THR A 77 6.61 -4.73 -7.06
CA THR A 77 6.62 -6.08 -6.50
C THR A 77 7.88 -6.28 -5.67
N LYS A 78 7.75 -6.62 -4.38
CA LYS A 78 8.89 -6.91 -3.49
C LYS A 78 8.46 -7.74 -2.27
N ASN A 79 9.42 -8.39 -1.63
CA ASN A 79 9.20 -8.95 -0.28
C ASN A 79 9.09 -7.84 0.77
N MET A 80 8.23 -8.04 1.76
CA MET A 80 8.31 -7.30 3.02
C MET A 80 9.28 -8.02 3.97
N GLY A 81 10.12 -7.26 4.67
CA GLY A 81 11.00 -7.85 5.69
C GLY A 81 10.17 -8.43 6.85
N ILE A 82 10.62 -9.53 7.45
CA ILE A 82 9.91 -10.21 8.55
C ILE A 82 9.59 -9.23 9.69
N ALA A 83 10.55 -8.39 10.08
CA ALA A 83 10.35 -7.37 11.11
C ALA A 83 9.25 -6.35 10.74
N THR A 84 9.12 -6.01 9.45
CA THR A 84 8.06 -5.12 8.95
C THR A 84 6.72 -5.82 9.05
N VAL A 85 6.61 -7.09 8.65
CA VAL A 85 5.36 -7.87 8.74
C VAL A 85 4.90 -7.98 10.19
N THR A 86 5.80 -8.34 11.11
CA THR A 86 5.48 -8.46 12.54
C THR A 86 5.07 -7.14 13.20
N ALA A 87 5.58 -6.01 12.69
CA ALA A 87 5.24 -4.68 13.18
C ALA A 87 4.08 -4.02 12.42
N SER A 88 3.39 -4.77 11.55
CA SER A 88 2.29 -4.25 10.74
C SER A 88 0.94 -4.79 11.21
N GLU A 89 -0.06 -3.91 11.17
CA GLU A 89 -1.46 -4.31 11.17
C GLU A 89 -1.89 -4.52 9.72
N ILE A 90 -2.66 -5.58 9.48
CA ILE A 90 -3.11 -5.98 8.14
C ILE A 90 -4.63 -6.11 8.19
N ALA A 91 -5.32 -5.31 7.39
CA ALA A 91 -6.76 -5.40 7.20
C ALA A 91 -7.07 -5.80 5.75
N VAL A 92 -7.97 -6.76 5.56
CA VAL A 92 -8.49 -7.09 4.23
C VAL A 92 -9.54 -6.06 3.84
N ILE A 93 -9.35 -5.39 2.70
CA ILE A 93 -10.31 -4.45 2.14
C ILE A 93 -11.37 -5.22 1.35
N THR A 94 -10.94 -6.01 0.36
CA THR A 94 -11.83 -6.79 -0.52
C THR A 94 -11.03 -7.86 -1.27
N THR A 95 -11.70 -8.62 -2.15
CA THR A 95 -11.05 -9.49 -3.14
C THR A 95 -11.25 -8.94 -4.54
N MET A 96 -10.17 -8.77 -5.31
CA MET A 96 -10.23 -8.24 -6.68
C MET A 96 -9.76 -9.25 -7.71
N THR A 97 -10.32 -9.19 -8.93
CA THR A 97 -9.77 -9.82 -10.14
C THR A 97 -8.53 -9.08 -10.62
N LEU A 98 -7.74 -9.69 -11.52
CA LEU A 98 -6.58 -9.02 -12.13
C LEU A 98 -6.95 -7.69 -12.79
N GLN A 99 -8.05 -7.64 -13.54
CA GLN A 99 -8.50 -6.40 -14.20
C GLN A 99 -8.80 -5.29 -13.19
N ASN A 100 -9.46 -5.63 -12.07
CA ASN A 100 -9.76 -4.66 -11.02
C ASN A 100 -8.49 -4.17 -10.31
N ARG A 101 -7.50 -5.06 -10.10
CA ARG A 101 -6.20 -4.68 -9.56
C ARG A 101 -5.44 -3.74 -10.50
N GLN A 102 -5.41 -4.02 -11.80
CA GLN A 102 -4.81 -3.12 -12.80
C GLN A 102 -5.51 -1.75 -12.82
N ASN A 103 -6.84 -1.72 -12.69
CA ASN A 103 -7.59 -0.47 -12.56
C ASN A 103 -7.20 0.29 -11.28
N LEU A 104 -7.01 -0.41 -10.16
CA LEU A 104 -6.52 0.17 -8.91
C LEU A 104 -5.09 0.75 -9.07
N GLU A 105 -4.20 0.06 -9.78
CA GLU A 105 -2.85 0.57 -10.10
C GLU A 105 -2.92 1.85 -10.94
N GLN A 106 -3.82 1.88 -11.93
CA GLN A 106 -4.06 3.06 -12.75
C GLN A 106 -4.53 4.25 -11.90
N ILE A 107 -5.44 4.02 -10.94
CA ILE A 107 -5.88 5.05 -10.00
C ILE A 107 -4.71 5.54 -9.17
N ALA A 108 -3.95 4.63 -8.55
CA ALA A 108 -2.79 4.98 -7.74
C ALA A 108 -1.74 5.77 -8.52
N ALA A 109 -1.43 5.38 -9.75
CA ALA A 109 -0.48 6.07 -10.62
C ALA A 109 -0.92 7.50 -10.96
N ASN A 110 -2.23 7.75 -11.08
CA ASN A 110 -2.78 9.06 -11.42
C ASN A 110 -3.17 9.90 -10.20
N THR A 111 -3.12 9.33 -8.98
CA THR A 111 -3.46 10.06 -7.76
C THR A 111 -2.35 11.06 -7.43
N PRO A 112 -2.67 12.36 -7.33
CA PRO A 112 -1.68 13.39 -7.05
C PRO A 112 -0.91 13.14 -5.75
N VAL A 113 0.38 13.47 -5.76
CA VAL A 113 1.24 13.46 -4.58
C VAL A 113 1.54 14.90 -4.22
N TYR A 114 1.16 15.31 -3.02
CA TYR A 114 1.38 16.68 -2.55
C TYR A 114 2.64 16.76 -1.68
N VAL A 115 3.12 17.98 -1.47
CA VAL A 115 4.25 18.21 -0.55
C VAL A 115 3.77 17.95 0.88
N PRO A 116 4.51 17.19 1.71
CA PRO A 116 4.18 17.03 3.11
C PRO A 116 4.37 18.36 3.86
N ASP A 117 3.27 19.08 4.03
CA ASP A 117 3.16 20.36 4.74
C ASP A 117 2.81 20.21 6.23
N GLY A 118 2.82 18.96 6.72
CA GLY A 118 2.37 18.59 8.07
C GLY A 118 0.87 18.29 8.16
N ARG A 119 0.10 18.53 7.09
CA ARG A 119 -1.31 18.12 6.98
C ARG A 119 -1.49 16.96 6.02
N TRP A 120 -0.69 16.89 4.96
CA TRP A 120 -0.72 15.79 3.99
C TRP A 120 0.41 14.79 4.22
N ASN A 121 0.08 13.50 4.27
CA ASN A 121 1.03 12.40 4.42
C ASN A 121 0.65 11.17 3.56
N CYS A 122 1.34 10.03 3.77
CA CYS A 122 1.07 8.82 3.00
C CYS A 122 -0.33 8.21 3.23
N GLN A 123 -0.94 8.47 4.38
CA GLN A 123 -2.27 7.98 4.72
C GLN A 123 -3.33 8.75 3.93
N ASP A 124 -3.16 10.06 3.79
CA ASP A 124 -4.04 10.90 2.96
C ASP A 124 -3.99 10.45 1.50
N TRP A 125 -2.80 10.13 0.99
CA TRP A 125 -2.67 9.54 -0.34
C TRP A 125 -3.42 8.21 -0.47
N VAL A 126 -3.29 7.30 0.50
CA VAL A 126 -4.03 6.01 0.48
C VAL A 126 -5.54 6.24 0.52
N LYS A 127 -6.02 7.19 1.33
CA LYS A 127 -7.44 7.57 1.39
C LYS A 127 -7.92 8.10 0.04
N ASP A 128 -7.16 8.95 -0.63
CA ASP A 128 -7.50 9.50 -1.94
C ASP A 128 -7.54 8.40 -3.03
N VAL A 129 -6.63 7.42 -2.98
CA VAL A 129 -6.66 6.26 -3.88
C VAL A 129 -7.92 5.43 -3.66
N LEU A 130 -8.24 5.10 -2.39
CA LEU A 130 -9.39 4.27 -2.06
C LEU A 130 -10.72 4.99 -2.35
N ARG A 131 -10.80 6.30 -2.12
CA ARG A 131 -11.96 7.11 -2.50
C ARG A 131 -12.22 7.06 -4.00
N GLN A 132 -11.18 7.25 -4.81
CA GLN A 132 -11.32 7.13 -6.27
C GLN A 132 -11.65 5.69 -6.71
N ALA A 133 -11.22 4.67 -5.94
CA ALA A 133 -11.60 3.29 -6.18
C ALA A 133 -13.09 3.03 -5.86
N VAL A 134 -13.64 3.67 -4.82
CA VAL A 134 -15.09 3.69 -4.54
C VAL A 134 -15.85 4.34 -5.68
N ASP A 135 -15.41 5.52 -6.13
CA ASP A 135 -16.06 6.26 -7.23
C ASP A 135 -16.14 5.44 -8.54
N ARG A 136 -15.22 4.47 -8.71
CA ARG A 136 -15.16 3.56 -9.86
C ARG A 136 -15.77 2.19 -9.59
N GLY A 137 -16.36 1.95 -8.42
CA GLY A 137 -16.99 0.70 -8.03
C GLY A 137 -16.02 -0.48 -7.89
N LEU A 138 -14.75 -0.22 -7.61
CA LEU A 138 -13.76 -1.28 -7.32
C LEU A 138 -13.86 -1.79 -5.89
N VAL A 139 -14.26 -0.92 -4.97
CA VAL A 139 -14.52 -1.17 -3.55
C VAL A 139 -15.75 -0.37 -3.12
N THR A 140 -16.33 -0.71 -1.98
CA THR A 140 -17.43 0.03 -1.35
C THR A 140 -16.93 0.88 -0.19
N ASP A 141 -17.65 1.96 0.14
CA ASP A 141 -17.34 2.77 1.33
C ASP A 141 -17.26 1.91 2.60
N LYS A 142 -18.16 0.94 2.75
CA LYS A 142 -18.20 0.02 3.89
C LYS A 142 -16.94 -0.83 4.00
N GLU A 143 -16.40 -1.33 2.89
CA GLU A 143 -15.16 -2.10 2.87
C GLU A 143 -13.97 -1.23 3.28
N VAL A 144 -13.94 0.02 2.81
CA VAL A 144 -12.89 1.00 3.15
C VAL A 144 -12.98 1.38 4.63
N GLU A 145 -14.16 1.74 5.13
CA GLU A 145 -14.40 2.07 6.54
C GLU A 145 -14.04 0.91 7.45
N ALA A 146 -14.44 -0.32 7.11
CA ALA A 146 -14.08 -1.50 7.88
C ALA A 146 -12.55 -1.66 7.98
N ALA A 147 -11.83 -1.48 6.87
CA ALA A 147 -10.38 -1.58 6.85
C ALA A 147 -9.70 -0.48 7.72
N PHE A 148 -10.21 0.75 7.73
CA PHE A 148 -9.68 1.82 8.57
C PHE A 148 -10.09 1.73 10.05
N SER A 149 -11.26 1.16 10.36
CA SER A 149 -11.77 1.01 11.74
C SER A 149 -10.98 0.01 12.57
N MET A 150 -10.20 -0.88 11.93
CA MET A 150 -9.22 -1.73 12.63
C MET A 150 -8.00 -0.94 13.13
N HIS A 151 -7.94 0.37 12.87
CA HIS A 151 -6.81 1.26 13.15
C HIS A 151 -7.18 2.49 14.00
N GLU A 152 -8.31 2.47 14.73
CA GLU A 152 -8.69 3.46 15.75
C GLU A 152 -8.48 2.93 17.17
#